data_AF-B8HRH7-F1
#
_entry.id   AF-B8HRH7-F1
#
_cell.length_a   1.000
_cell.length_b   1.000
_cell.length_c   1.000
_cell.angle_alpha   90.00
_cell.angle_beta   90.00
_cell.angle_gamma   90.00
#
_symmetry.space_group_name_H-M   'P 1'
#
loop_
_entity.id
_entity.type
_entity.pdbx_description
1 polymer ?
#
loop_
_entity_poly.entity_id
_entity_poly.type
_entity_poly.pdbx_seq_one_letter_code
_entity_poly.pdbx_strand_id
1 'polypeptide(L)'
;MTKTIVNLTQPVVAGEIDRVLASYPDHPYQQAFAAPELRQRLIAYVLGQVNCKYVVSEPEEAPASSPETQFNSTEKIDQLDSWIHNGIQNLIQEEADWISHHIPPEENSGEAPSHWFG
;
A
#
# COMPACT_ATOMS: atom_id res chain seq x y z
N MET A 1 -30.77 3.87 14.42
CA MET A 1 -29.46 4.54 14.62
C MET A 1 -28.37 3.60 14.16
N THR A 2 -27.62 3.96 13.12
CA THR A 2 -26.51 3.16 12.56
C THR A 2 -25.20 3.71 13.10
N LYS A 3 -24.54 2.93 13.98
CA LYS A 3 -23.17 3.21 14.43
C LYS A 3 -22.20 2.60 13.41
N THR A 4 -21.23 3.36 12.95
CA THR A 4 -20.24 2.91 11.95
C THR A 4 -18.89 2.77 12.63
N ILE A 5 -18.30 1.58 12.56
CA ILE A 5 -16.94 1.35 13.07
C ILE A 5 -15.99 1.86 11.99
N VAL A 6 -15.21 2.88 12.30
CA VAL A 6 -14.21 3.43 11.38
C VAL A 6 -12.83 3.10 11.93
N ASN A 7 -12.00 2.47 11.10
CA ASN A 7 -10.61 2.23 11.46
C ASN A 7 -9.79 3.50 11.19
N LEU A 8 -9.46 4.24 12.26
CA LEU A 8 -8.70 5.49 12.16
C LEU A 8 -7.24 5.25 11.74
N THR A 9 -6.72 4.04 11.91
CA THR A 9 -5.36 3.70 11.44
C THR A 9 -5.30 3.45 9.94
N GLN A 10 -6.43 3.15 9.28
CA GLN A 10 -6.49 2.89 7.84
C GLN A 10 -6.02 4.08 6.96
N PRO A 11 -6.51 5.33 7.15
CA PRO A 11 -6.05 6.44 6.31
C PRO A 11 -4.56 6.76 6.48
N VAL A 12 -4.02 6.61 7.70
CA VAL A 12 -2.58 6.81 7.97
C VAL A 12 -1.76 5.74 7.28
N VAL A 13 -2.13 4.47 7.43
CA VAL A 13 -1.46 3.35 6.77
C VAL A 13 -1.53 3.46 5.25
N ALA A 14 -2.67 3.86 4.70
CA ALA A 14 -2.83 4.06 3.26
C ALA A 14 -1.91 5.17 2.73
N GLY A 15 -1.83 6.31 3.43
CA GLY A 15 -0.93 7.40 3.06
C GLY A 15 0.55 7.02 3.16
N GLU A 16 0.91 6.23 4.19
CA GLU A 16 2.28 5.75 4.35
C GLU A 16 2.67 4.76 3.25
N ILE A 17 1.75 3.85 2.88
CA ILE A 17 1.94 2.94 1.74
C ILE A 17 2.18 3.72 0.45
N ASP A 18 1.42 4.79 0.19
CA ASP A 18 1.64 5.64 -0.99
C ASP A 18 3.01 6.31 -0.96
N ARG A 19 3.43 6.82 0.21
CA ARG A 19 4.75 7.43 0.38
C ARG A 19 5.87 6.43 0.11
N VAL A 20 5.75 5.22 0.65
CA VAL A 20 6.73 4.15 0.42
C VAL A 20 6.74 3.72 -1.04
N LEU A 21 5.58 3.44 -1.64
CA LEU A 21 5.50 3.02 -3.05
C LEU A 21 6.06 4.09 -4.00
N ALA A 22 5.88 5.38 -3.71
CA ALA A 22 6.46 6.46 -4.47
C ALA A 22 8.01 6.46 -4.48
N SER A 23 8.65 5.82 -3.48
CA SER A 23 10.11 5.64 -3.44
C SER A 23 10.62 4.44 -4.25
N TYR A 24 9.73 3.53 -4.63
CA TYR A 24 10.06 2.36 -5.46
C TYR A 24 10.03 2.68 -6.95
N PRO A 25 10.76 1.93 -7.79
CA PRO A 25 10.64 2.05 -9.24
C PRO A 25 9.21 1.71 -9.72
N ASP A 26 8.80 2.37 -10.80
CA ASP A 26 7.46 2.25 -11.39
C ASP A 26 7.13 0.78 -11.72
N HIS A 27 8.09 0.08 -12.33
CA HIS A 27 8.04 -1.36 -12.59
C HIS A 27 8.92 -2.17 -11.62
N PRO A 28 8.48 -3.37 -11.18
CA PRO A 28 7.12 -3.90 -11.24
C PRO A 28 6.24 -3.40 -10.07
N TYR A 29 6.83 -2.70 -9.11
CA TYR A 29 6.22 -2.46 -7.79
C TYR A 29 5.03 -1.50 -7.85
N GLN A 30 5.19 -0.28 -8.39
CA GLN A 30 4.08 0.67 -8.44
C GLN A 30 2.94 0.17 -9.32
N GLN A 31 3.27 -0.50 -10.43
CA GLN A 31 2.27 -1.12 -11.31
C GLN A 31 1.51 -2.28 -10.63
N ALA A 32 2.18 -3.12 -9.83
CA ALA A 32 1.52 -4.20 -9.10
C ALA A 32 0.52 -3.65 -8.09
N PHE A 33 0.93 -2.66 -7.30
CA PHE A 33 0.10 -2.07 -6.25
C PHE A 33 -0.87 -0.98 -6.76
N ALA A 34 -0.86 -0.68 -8.07
CA ALA A 34 -1.94 0.03 -8.73
C ALA A 34 -3.22 -0.82 -8.82
N ALA A 35 -3.10 -2.15 -8.80
CA ALA A 35 -4.24 -3.04 -8.72
C ALA A 35 -4.91 -2.92 -7.33
N PRO A 36 -6.22 -2.60 -7.27
CA PRO A 36 -6.90 -2.37 -6.00
C PRO A 36 -6.90 -3.61 -5.10
N GLU A 37 -6.89 -4.81 -5.66
CA GLU A 37 -6.84 -6.07 -4.93
C GLU A 37 -5.53 -6.24 -4.14
N LEU A 38 -4.38 -6.05 -4.79
CA LEU A 38 -3.07 -6.12 -4.14
C LEU A 38 -2.88 -5.00 -3.12
N ARG A 39 -3.36 -3.80 -3.45
CA ARG A 39 -3.32 -2.65 -2.55
C ARG A 39 -4.13 -2.89 -1.28
N GLN A 40 -5.35 -3.42 -1.40
CA GLN A 40 -6.18 -3.77 -0.24
C GLN A 40 -5.54 -4.87 0.61
N ARG A 41 -4.91 -5.87 -0.02
CA ARG A 41 -4.17 -6.91 0.70
C ARG A 41 -2.97 -6.35 1.47
N LEU A 42 -2.21 -5.41 0.89
CA LEU A 42 -1.11 -4.75 1.58
C LEU A 42 -1.61 -3.95 2.78
N ILE A 43 -2.69 -3.19 2.61
CA ILE A 43 -3.33 -2.46 3.72
C ILE A 43 -3.77 -3.43 4.82
N ALA A 44 -4.44 -4.53 4.47
CA ALA A 44 -4.88 -5.54 5.44
C ALA A 44 -3.71 -6.22 6.16
N TYR A 45 -2.62 -6.53 5.46
CA TYR A 45 -1.40 -7.09 6.03
C TYR A 45 -0.80 -6.14 7.07
N VAL A 46 -0.60 -4.87 6.71
CA VAL A 46 -0.02 -3.86 7.59
C VAL A 46 -0.94 -3.60 8.79
N LEU A 47 -2.24 -3.47 8.58
CA LEU A 47 -3.22 -3.33 9.67
C LEU A 47 -3.25 -4.55 10.60
N GLY A 48 -2.96 -5.76 10.10
CA GLY A 48 -2.83 -6.96 10.93
C GLY A 48 -1.62 -6.95 11.86
N GLN A 49 -0.55 -6.23 11.48
CA GLN A 49 0.68 -6.09 12.27
C GLN A 49 0.63 -4.89 13.23
N VAL A 50 -0.08 -3.84 12.84
CA VAL A 50 -0.30 -2.66 13.67
C VAL A 50 -1.36 -2.99 14.73
N ASN A 51 -1.16 -2.58 15.98
CA ASN A 51 -2.22 -2.57 17.00
C ASN A 51 -3.32 -1.56 16.58
N CYS A 52 -4.24 -2.00 15.72
CA CYS A 52 -5.32 -1.20 15.17
C CYS A 52 -6.21 -0.66 16.30
N LYS A 53 -6.42 0.66 16.32
CA LYS A 53 -7.46 1.28 17.15
C LYS A 53 -8.74 1.41 16.36
N TYR A 54 -9.76 0.67 16.77
CA TYR A 54 -11.12 0.80 16.27
C TYR A 54 -11.88 1.79 17.16
N VAL A 55 -12.46 2.83 16.56
CA VAL A 55 -13.35 3.76 17.26
C VAL A 55 -14.76 3.61 16.67
N VAL A 56 -15.74 3.57 17.56
CA VAL A 56 -17.15 3.64 17.17
C VAL A 56 -17.48 5.11 16.99
N SER A 57 -17.58 5.58 15.74
CA SER A 57 -17.99 6.95 15.46
C SER A 57 -19.51 7.01 15.30
N GLU A 58 -20.15 7.86 16.10
CA GLU A 58 -21.48 8.38 15.80
C GLU A 58 -21.32 9.52 14.79
N PRO A 59 -22.26 9.72 13.84
CA PRO A 59 -22.09 10.63 12.70
C PRO A 59 -21.92 12.11 13.07
N GLU A 60 -22.04 12.47 14.36
CA GLU A 60 -21.97 13.85 14.86
C GLU A 60 -20.69 14.16 15.65
N GLU A 61 -19.90 13.15 16.06
CA GLU A 61 -18.67 13.36 16.84
C GLU A 61 -17.44 12.91 16.07
N ALA A 62 -16.63 13.88 15.65
CA ALA A 62 -15.28 13.63 15.18
C ALA A 62 -14.48 12.96 16.31
N PRO A 63 -13.78 11.85 16.03
CA PRO A 63 -13.06 11.12 17.07
C PRO A 63 -11.98 12.01 17.70
N ALA A 64 -12.05 12.18 19.03
CA ALA A 64 -11.19 13.05 19.83
C ALA A 64 -9.70 12.63 19.89
N SER A 65 -9.29 11.59 19.15
CA SER A 65 -7.91 11.12 19.07
C SER A 65 -7.53 11.01 17.60
N SER A 66 -6.73 11.96 17.10
CA SER A 66 -6.22 11.91 15.74
C SER A 66 -5.28 10.70 15.61
N PRO A 67 -5.47 9.83 14.60
CA PRO A 67 -4.60 8.67 14.40
C PRO A 67 -3.13 9.08 14.17
N GLU A 68 -2.91 10.30 13.70
CA GLU A 68 -1.59 10.94 13.55
C GLU A 68 -0.82 10.95 14.89
N THR A 69 -1.48 11.21 16.02
CA THR A 69 -0.79 11.24 17.32
C THR A 69 -0.24 9.89 17.78
N GLN A 70 -0.73 8.78 17.23
CA GLN A 70 -0.24 7.44 17.57
C GLN A 70 1.10 7.11 16.91
N PHE A 71 1.36 7.70 15.73
CA PHE A 71 2.56 7.50 14.93
C PHE A 71 3.57 8.66 15.04
N ASN A 72 3.34 9.64 15.92
CA ASN A 72 4.26 10.78 16.11
C ASN A 72 5.66 10.42 16.64
N SER A 73 5.90 9.17 17.05
CA SER A 73 7.24 8.71 17.45
C SER A 73 7.96 8.16 16.22
N THR A 74 9.16 8.67 15.92
CA THR A 74 10.00 8.21 14.81
C THR A 74 10.15 6.69 14.77
N GLU A 75 10.36 6.04 15.92
CA GLU A 75 10.45 4.57 16.02
C GLU A 75 9.20 3.84 15.51
N LYS A 76 8.00 4.41 15.67
CA LYS A 76 6.76 3.79 15.19
C LYS A 76 6.58 3.98 13.69
N ILE A 77 7.10 5.08 13.13
CA ILE A 77 7.12 5.32 11.69
C ILE A 77 8.11 4.33 11.05
N ASP A 78 9.31 4.17 11.62
CA ASP A 78 10.30 3.21 11.12
C ASP A 78 9.78 1.75 11.18
N GLN A 79 9.04 1.40 12.23
CA GLN A 79 8.35 0.10 12.33
C GLN A 79 7.26 -0.05 11.27
N LEU A 80 6.47 0.99 11.04
CA LEU A 80 5.42 0.99 10.02
C LEU A 80 6.02 0.85 8.61
N ASP A 81 7.06 1.62 8.30
CA ASP A 81 7.84 1.49 7.07
C ASP A 81 8.34 0.06 6.91
N SER A 82 8.95 -0.51 7.96
CA SER A 82 9.45 -1.89 7.94
C SER A 82 8.33 -2.89 7.62
N TRP A 83 7.13 -2.73 8.19
CA TRP A 83 5.99 -3.61 7.88
C TRP A 83 5.50 -3.45 6.45
N ILE A 84 5.49 -2.23 5.91
CA ILE A 84 5.11 -1.98 4.52
C ILE A 84 6.11 -2.64 3.57
N HIS A 85 7.42 -2.46 3.79
CA HIS A 85 8.46 -3.09 2.97
C HIS A 85 8.36 -4.62 3.01
N ASN A 86 8.17 -5.20 4.20
CA ASN A 86 7.97 -6.65 4.33
C ASN A 86 6.69 -7.11 3.64
N GLY A 87 5.59 -6.37 3.76
CA GLY A 87 4.32 -6.67 3.10
C GLY A 87 4.44 -6.66 1.59
N ILE A 88 5.14 -5.65 1.03
CA ILE A 88 5.43 -5.55 -0.40
C ILE A 88 6.22 -6.78 -0.87
N GLN A 89 7.31 -7.13 -0.19
CA GLN A 89 8.14 -8.29 -0.55
C GLN A 89 7.40 -9.61 -0.44
N ASN A 90 6.55 -9.77 0.58
CA ASN A 90 5.79 -10.99 0.79
C ASN A 90 4.71 -11.16 -0.29
N LEU A 91 3.92 -10.10 -0.54
CA LEU A 91 2.88 -10.13 -1.56
C LEU A 91 3.44 -10.31 -2.97
N ILE A 92 4.60 -9.73 -3.28
CA ILE A 92 5.24 -9.96 -4.59
C ILE A 92 5.70 -11.40 -4.75
N GLN A 93 6.19 -12.03 -3.69
CA GLN A 93 6.58 -13.44 -3.75
C GLN A 93 5.37 -14.37 -3.81
N GLU A 94 4.31 -14.08 -3.05
CA GLU A 94 3.08 -14.88 -3.02
C GLU A 94 2.29 -14.78 -4.33
N GLU A 95 2.24 -13.59 -4.91
CA GLU A 95 1.53 -13.30 -6.16
C GLU A 95 2.49 -13.17 -7.35
N ALA A 96 3.68 -13.77 -7.27
CA ALA A 96 4.70 -13.69 -8.32
C ALA A 96 4.16 -14.16 -9.68
N ASP A 97 3.40 -15.26 -9.67
CA ASP A 97 2.70 -15.76 -10.86
C ASP A 97 1.70 -14.73 -11.37
N TRP A 98 0.81 -14.20 -10.53
CA TRP A 98 -0.18 -13.21 -10.95
C TRP A 98 0.47 -11.94 -11.53
N ILE A 99 1.50 -11.43 -10.86
CA ILE A 99 2.28 -10.26 -11.29
C ILE A 99 2.95 -10.53 -12.63
N SER A 100 3.57 -11.70 -12.83
CA SER A 100 4.22 -12.04 -14.09
C SER A 100 3.24 -12.15 -15.27
N HIS A 101 1.96 -12.47 -15.01
CA HIS A 101 0.93 -12.56 -16.06
C HIS A 101 0.25 -11.20 -16.33
N HIS A 102 0.16 -10.33 -15.32
CA HIS A 102 -0.56 -9.05 -15.41
C HIS A 102 0.33 -7.84 -15.66
N ILE A 103 1.62 -7.93 -15.30
CA ILE A 103 2.59 -6.88 -15.54
C ILE A 103 3.56 -7.39 -16.60
N PRO A 104 3.46 -6.92 -17.86
CA PRO A 104 4.41 -7.31 -18.87
C PRO A 104 5.84 -6.96 -18.41
N PRO A 105 6.85 -7.78 -18.76
CA PRO A 105 8.24 -7.43 -18.50
C PRO A 105 8.52 -6.07 -19.15
N GLU A 106 9.35 -5.24 -18.51
CA GLU A 106 9.71 -3.91 -19.03
C GLU A 106 10.08 -4.06 -20.51
N GLU A 107 9.21 -3.58 -21.40
CA GLU A 107 9.44 -3.65 -22.83
C GLU A 107 10.58 -2.69 -23.09
N ASN A 108 11.78 -3.24 -23.29
CA ASN A 108 12.98 -2.50 -23.64
C ASN A 108 12.69 -1.72 -24.92
N SER A 109 12.21 -0.49 -24.76
CA SER A 109 11.73 0.37 -25.85
C SER A 109 12.85 0.80 -26.81
N GLY A 110 14.04 0.23 -26.67
CA GLY A 110 15.15 0.32 -27.62
C GLY A 110 15.07 -0.65 -28.80
N GLU A 111 14.16 -1.63 -28.79
CA GLU A 111 14.01 -2.61 -29.88
C GLU A 111 12.76 -2.36 -30.73
N ALA A 112 12.50 -1.09 -31.10
CA ALA A 112 11.69 -0.86 -32.30
C ALA A 112 12.50 -1.41 -33.49
N PRO A 113 12.05 -2.49 -34.19
CA PRO A 113 12.71 -2.94 -35.40
C PRO A 113 12.63 -1.79 -36.37
N SER A 114 13.77 -1.12 -36.53
CA SER A 114 13.85 0.11 -37.27
C SER A 114 13.33 -0.15 -38.69
N HIS A 115 12.52 0.79 -39.14
CA HIS A 115 11.78 0.82 -40.38
C HIS A 115 12.72 0.92 -41.61
N TRP A 116 13.55 -0.10 -41.84
CA TRP A 116 14.63 -0.10 -42.86
C TRP A 116 14.22 -0.65 -44.23
N PHE A 117 12.98 -1.09 -44.41
CA PHE A 117 12.48 -1.44 -45.76
C PHE A 117 11.55 -0.34 -46.27
N GLY A 118 12.18 0.77 -46.66
CA GLY A 118 11.66 1.73 -47.64
C GLY A 118 12.28 1.48 -49.00
#